data_AF-A0A7W6HGF7-F1
#
_entry.id   AF-A0A7W6HGF7-F1
#
_cell.length_a   1.000
_cell.length_b   1.000
_cell.length_c   1.000
_cell.angle_alpha   90.00
_cell.angle_beta   90.00
_cell.angle_gamma   90.00
#
_symmetry.space_group_name_H-M   'P 1'
#
loop_
_entity.id
_entity.type
_entity.pdbx_description
1 polymer ?
#
loop_
_entity_poly.entity_id
_entity_poly.type
_entity_poly.pdbx_seq_one_letter_code
_entity_poly.pdbx_strand_id
1 'polypeptide(L)'
;MFRNPDLRDLGLTPSRIVLMHRLNEGPEEDCVGLEMKEMTGRELQAADYLTGRKLAEVVPGWRMSFWYRLTQRGRQTLRILAALGL
;
A
#
# COMPACT_ATOMS: atom_id res chain seq x y z
N MET A 1 -13.86 -10.33 -15.02
CA MET A 1 -12.58 -10.54 -15.74
C MET A 1 -11.58 -9.50 -15.22
N PHE A 2 -10.79 -9.84 -14.21
CA PHE A 2 -9.76 -8.91 -13.71
C PHE A 2 -8.61 -8.93 -14.71
N ARG A 3 -8.46 -7.86 -15.52
CA ARG A 3 -7.24 -7.62 -16.29
C ARG A 3 -6.10 -7.61 -15.28
N ASN A 4 -5.17 -8.54 -15.40
CA ASN A 4 -3.92 -8.49 -14.68
C ASN A 4 -3.24 -7.17 -15.10
N PRO A 5 -3.15 -6.15 -14.24
CA PRO A 5 -2.47 -4.93 -14.62
C PRO A 5 -1.01 -5.30 -14.87
N ASP A 6 -0.46 -4.91 -16.01
CA ASP A 6 0.97 -5.09 -16.25
C ASP A 6 1.70 -4.39 -15.09
N LEU A 7 2.39 -5.18 -14.27
CA LEU A 7 3.08 -4.68 -13.07
C LEU A 7 4.12 -3.63 -13.43
N ARG A 8 4.62 -3.67 -14.68
CA ARG A 8 5.55 -2.69 -15.24
C ARG A 8 4.93 -1.29 -15.31
N ASP A 9 3.63 -1.20 -15.58
CA ASP A 9 2.91 0.08 -15.70
C ASP A 9 2.48 0.68 -14.35
N LEU A 10 2.63 -0.09 -13.27
CA LEU A 10 2.33 0.37 -11.91
C LEU A 10 3.41 1.29 -11.35
N GLY A 11 4.59 1.34 -11.99
CA GLY A 11 5.70 2.19 -11.55
C GLY A 11 6.13 1.89 -10.11
N LEU A 12 6.08 0.63 -9.68
CA LEU A 12 6.48 0.24 -8.34
C LEU A 12 8.01 0.22 -8.22
N THR A 13 8.56 1.16 -7.46
CA THR A 13 9.97 1.19 -7.07
C THR A 13 10.18 0.31 -5.83
N PRO A 14 11.42 -0.10 -5.51
CA PRO A 14 11.70 -0.85 -4.28
C PRO A 14 11.15 -0.17 -3.02
N SER A 15 11.25 1.15 -2.92
CA SER A 15 10.69 1.91 -1.79
C SER A 15 9.15 1.83 -1.68
N ARG A 16 8.45 1.76 -2.82
CA ARG A 16 6.99 1.61 -2.84
C ARG A 16 6.58 0.19 -2.46
N ILE A 17 7.33 -0.82 -2.91
CA ILE A 17 7.11 -2.23 -2.53
C ILE A 17 7.36 -2.41 -1.03
N VAL A 18 8.45 -1.87 -0.50
CA VAL A 18 8.74 -1.87 0.94
C VAL A 18 7.62 -1.20 1.74
N LEU A 19 7.11 -0.06 1.28
CA LEU A 19 5.97 0.58 1.93
C LEU A 19 4.71 -0.30 1.86
N MET A 20 4.44 -0.97 0.74
CA MET A 20 3.31 -1.90 0.64
C MET A 20 3.43 -3.04 1.65
N HIS A 21 4.63 -3.57 1.91
CA HIS A 21 4.85 -4.54 2.97
C HIS A 21 4.57 -3.97 4.36
N ARG A 22 5.08 -2.78 4.69
CA ARG A 22 4.78 -2.11 5.97
C ARG A 22 3.29 -1.84 6.16
N LEU A 23 2.58 -1.40 5.11
CA LEU A 23 1.13 -1.17 5.14
C LEU A 23 0.32 -2.47 5.22
N ASN A 24 0.96 -3.63 5.04
CA ASN A 24 0.36 -4.95 5.12
C ASN A 24 0.96 -5.78 6.27
N GLU A 25 1.53 -5.11 7.27
CA GLU A 25 2.11 -5.79 8.44
C GLU A 25 0.99 -6.31 9.36
N GLY A 26 1.03 -7.61 9.66
CA GLY A 26 0.02 -8.32 10.46
C GLY A 26 -0.94 -9.20 9.65
N PRO A 27 -1.79 -9.99 10.33
CA PRO A 27 -2.86 -10.77 9.70
C PRO A 27 -3.80 -9.88 8.89
N GLU A 28 -4.32 -10.34 7.74
CA GLU A 28 -5.17 -9.50 6.87
C GLU A 28 -6.41 -8.94 7.59
N GLU A 29 -6.94 -9.68 8.57
CA GLU A 29 -8.11 -9.29 9.38
C GLU A 29 -7.81 -8.15 10.36
N ASP A 30 -6.56 -8.04 10.81
CA ASP A 30 -6.10 -7.06 11.80
C ASP A 30 -5.20 -5.96 11.19
N CYS A 31 -4.93 -6.04 9.89
CA CYS A 31 -4.01 -5.12 9.23
C CYS A 31 -4.68 -3.78 8.95
N VAL A 32 -4.41 -2.81 9.84
CA VAL A 32 -4.98 -1.46 9.78
C VAL A 32 -4.12 -0.45 9.01
N GLY A 33 -2.90 -0.83 8.61
CA GLY A 33 -1.94 0.04 7.93
C GLY A 33 -1.14 0.91 8.90
N LEU A 34 -0.76 2.11 8.45
CA LEU A 34 0.08 3.05 9.23
C LEU A 34 -0.60 4.40 9.39
N GLU A 35 -0.44 5.01 10.57
CA GLU A 35 -0.87 6.38 10.80
C GLU A 35 0.07 7.35 10.08
N MET A 36 -0.46 8.39 9.44
CA MET A 36 0.34 9.38 8.70
C MET A 36 1.48 9.98 9.52
N LYS A 37 1.28 10.16 10.84
CA LYS A 37 2.30 10.73 11.74
C LYS A 37 3.51 9.82 11.97
N GLU A 38 3.36 8.52 11.72
CA GLU A 38 4.42 7.50 11.91
C GLU A 38 5.24 7.29 10.64
N MET A 39 4.88 8.00 9.56
CA MET A 39 5.49 7.87 8.25
C MET A 39 6.48 8.99 8.00
N THR A 40 7.59 8.66 7.37
CA THR A 40 8.56 9.64 6.88
C THR A 40 8.00 10.39 5.66
N GLY A 41 8.56 11.56 5.32
CA GLY A 41 8.15 12.30 4.12
C GLY A 41 8.29 11.51 2.81
N ARG A 42 9.28 10.60 2.73
CA ARG A 42 9.45 9.70 1.57
C ARG A 42 8.35 8.64 1.51
N GLU A 43 7.92 8.14 2.66
CA GLU A 43 6.83 7.17 2.73
C GLU A 43 5.49 7.83 2.42
N LEU A 44 5.25 9.06 2.88
CA LEU A 44 4.06 9.83 2.50
C LEU A 44 4.00 10.04 0.98
N GLN A 45 5.11 10.42 0.34
CA GLN A 45 5.17 10.55 -1.12
C GLN A 45 4.89 9.22 -1.84
N ALA A 46 5.40 8.10 -1.31
CA ALA A 46 5.10 6.78 -1.85
C ALA A 46 3.63 6.39 -1.62
N ALA A 47 3.05 6.72 -0.47
CA ALA A 47 1.66 6.47 -0.13
C ALA A 47 0.70 7.25 -1.03
N ASP A 48 0.99 8.52 -1.32
CA ASP A 48 0.23 9.34 -2.27
C ASP A 48 0.28 8.74 -3.68
N TYR A 49 1.45 8.29 -4.11
CA TYR A 49 1.58 7.61 -5.40
C TYR A 49 0.73 6.33 -5.46
N LEU A 50 0.80 5.49 -4.43
CA LEU A 50 0.02 4.26 -4.33
C LEU A 50 -1.50 4.54 -4.27
N THR A 51 -1.89 5.63 -3.61
CA THR A 51 -3.27 6.10 -3.54
C THR A 51 -3.77 6.56 -4.91
N GLY A 52 -2.97 7.34 -5.65
CA GLY A 52 -3.26 7.72 -7.03
C GLY A 52 -3.41 6.53 -7.99
N ARG A 53 -2.80 5.38 -7.66
CA ARG A 53 -2.92 4.11 -8.40
C ARG A 53 -3.98 3.16 -7.83
N LYS A 54 -4.75 3.59 -6.83
CA LYS A 54 -5.79 2.80 -6.14
C LYS A 54 -5.25 1.52 -5.48
N LEU A 55 -3.97 1.51 -5.11
CA LEU A 55 -3.32 0.42 -4.38
C LEU A 55 -3.34 0.65 -2.87
N ALA A 56 -3.37 1.91 -2.45
CA ALA A 56 -3.60 2.33 -1.07
C ALA A 56 -4.79 3.28 -1.00
N GLU A 57 -5.28 3.52 0.21
CA GLU A 57 -6.30 4.52 0.51
C GLU A 57 -6.00 5.21 1.84
N VAL A 58 -6.48 6.44 1.98
CA VAL A 58 -6.49 7.18 3.24
C VAL A 58 -7.82 6.94 3.93
N VAL A 59 -7.79 6.54 5.20
CA VAL A 59 -8.97 6.39 6.04
C VAL A 59 -8.87 7.28 7.28
N PRO A 60 -9.97 7.93 7.70
CA PRO A 60 -10.00 8.64 8.97
C PRO A 60 -9.96 7.62 10.12
N GLY A 61 -9.08 7.89 11.08
CA GLY A 61 -8.95 7.14 12.33
C GLY A 61 -9.51 7.89 13.53
N TRP A 62 -9.19 7.39 14.71
CA TRP A 62 -9.60 7.99 15.98
C TRP A 62 -8.86 9.31 16.22
N ARG A 63 -9.45 10.22 17.02
CA ARG A 63 -8.81 11.48 17.44
C ARG A 63 -8.28 12.33 16.26
N MET A 64 -9.03 12.41 15.17
CA MET A 64 -8.66 13.17 13.97
C MET A 64 -7.35 12.69 13.30
N SER A 65 -6.98 11.42 13.51
CA SER A 65 -5.85 10.81 12.79
C SER A 65 -6.26 10.41 11.37
N PHE A 66 -5.27 10.34 10.48
CA PHE A 66 -5.42 9.79 9.14
C PHE A 66 -4.45 8.63 8.97
N TRP A 67 -4.92 7.56 8.34
CA TRP A 67 -4.18 6.32 8.18
C TRP A 67 -4.13 5.96 6.71
N TYR A 68 -2.97 5.47 6.26
CA TYR A 68 -2.84 4.80 4.98
C TYR A 68 -2.98 3.30 5.20
N ARG A 69 -3.73 2.63 4.32
CA ARG A 69 -3.78 1.16 4.27
C ARG A 69 -3.88 0.66 2.83
N LEU A 70 -3.50 -0.59 2.59
CA LEU A 70 -3.68 -1.20 1.28
C LEU A 70 -5.17 -1.43 0.98
N THR A 71 -5.55 -1.19 -0.28
CA THR A 71 -6.82 -1.67 -0.81
C THR A 71 -6.74 -3.17 -1.07
N GLN A 72 -7.88 -3.83 -1.33
CA GLN A 72 -7.88 -5.23 -1.79
C GLN A 72 -7.00 -5.42 -3.04
N ARG A 73 -7.03 -4.46 -3.97
CA ARG A 73 -6.17 -4.47 -5.16
C ARG A 73 -4.69 -4.36 -4.77
N GLY A 74 -4.35 -3.47 -3.83
CA GLY A 74 -2.99 -3.36 -3.29
C GLY A 74 -2.47 -4.66 -2.71
N ARG A 75 -3.29 -5.35 -1.91
CA ARG A 75 -2.93 -6.67 -1.34
C ARG A 75 -2.75 -7.74 -2.40
N GLN A 76 -3.63 -7.79 -3.41
CA GLN A 76 -3.48 -8.70 -4.54
C GLN A 76 -2.18 -8.42 -5.31
N THR A 77 -1.86 -7.16 -5.58
CA THR A 77 -0.60 -6.77 -6.21
C THR A 77 0.61 -7.23 -5.39
N LEU A 78 0.58 -7.04 -4.06
CA LEU A 78 1.65 -7.48 -3.18
C LEU A 78 1.86 -9.00 -3.22
N ARG A 79 0.78 -9.79 -3.25
CA ARG A 79 0.87 -11.25 -3.39
C ARG A 79 1.49 -11.69 -4.72
N ILE A 80 1.16 -10.99 -5.81
CA ILE A 80 1.75 -11.27 -7.12
C ILE A 80 3.25 -10.95 -7.10
N LEU A 81 3.65 -9.82 -6.52
CA LEU A 81 5.06 -9.45 -6.37
C LEU A 81 5.84 -10.50 -5.57
N ALA A 82 5.29 -10.93 -4.43
CA ALA A 82 5.89 -11.98 -3.61
C ALA A 82 6.05 -13.31 -4.38
N ALA A 83 5.05 -13.70 -5.20
CA ALA A 83 5.13 -14.89 -6.05
C ALA A 83 6.20 -14.78 -7.16
N LEU A 84 6.59 -13.55 -7.52
CA LEU A 84 7.65 -13.26 -8.47
C LEU A 84 9.03 -13.09 -7.81
N GLY A 85 9.12 -13.18 -6.47
CA GLY A 85 10.35 -12.99 -5.72
C GLY A 85 10.79 -11.52 -5.59
N LEU A 86 9.84 -10.59 -5.66
CA LEU A 86 10.05 -9.14 -5.51
C LEU A 86 9.54 -8.61 -4.16
#